data_AF-A0A8I6A3F6-F1
#
_entry.id   AF-A0A8I6A3F6-F1
#
_cell.length_a   1.000
_cell.length_b   1.000
_cell.length_c   1.000
_cell.angle_alpha   90.00
_cell.angle_beta   90.00
_cell.angle_gamma   90.00
#
_symmetry.space_group_name_H-M   'P 1'
#
loop_
_entity.id
_entity.type
_entity.pdbx_description
1 polymer ?
#
loop_
_entity_poly.entity_id
_entity_poly.type
_entity_poly.pdbx_seq_one_letter_code
_entity_poly.pdbx_strand_id
1 'polypeptide(L)'
;MAASVDLELKKAFTELQAKVIDTQQKVKLADIQIEQLNRTKKHAHLTDTEIMTLVDETNMYEGVGRIRKSPTWNGVLRKLKTTSEKC
;
A
#
# COMPACT_ATOMS: atom_id res chain seq x y z
N MET A 1 -49.01 -19.80 6.34
CA MET A 1 -47.91 -20.51 5.66
C MET A 1 -47.29 -19.67 4.53
N ALA A 2 -48.04 -19.06 3.60
CA ALA A 2 -47.45 -18.25 2.51
C ALA A 2 -46.90 -16.88 2.95
N ALA A 3 -47.60 -16.18 3.86
CA ALA A 3 -47.19 -14.85 4.31
C ALA A 3 -45.89 -14.82 5.14
N SER A 4 -45.56 -15.92 5.83
CA SER A 4 -44.33 -16.04 6.61
C SER A 4 -43.10 -16.21 5.70
N VAL A 5 -43.25 -16.92 4.58
CA VAL A 5 -42.17 -17.16 3.61
C VAL A 5 -41.79 -15.87 2.87
N ASP A 6 -42.76 -15.00 2.56
CA ASP A 6 -42.51 -13.69 1.90
C ASP A 6 -41.70 -12.73 2.79
N LEU A 7 -41.93 -12.76 4.10
CA LEU A 7 -41.19 -11.96 5.08
C LEU A 7 -39.73 -12.42 5.25
N GLU A 8 -39.49 -13.72 5.25
CA GLU A 8 -38.13 -14.28 5.27
C GLU A 8 -37.38 -13.98 3.99
N LEU A 9 -38.05 -14.04 2.84
CA LEU A 9 -37.47 -13.70 1.55
C LEU A 9 -37.05 -12.22 1.50
N LYS A 10 -37.91 -11.30 1.95
CA LYS A 10 -37.58 -9.86 2.04
C LYS A 10 -36.40 -9.57 2.97
N LYS A 11 -36.31 -10.28 4.10
CA LYS A 11 -35.15 -10.17 5.00
C LYS A 11 -33.87 -10.67 4.32
N ALA A 12 -33.92 -11.84 3.68
CA ALA A 12 -32.79 -12.39 2.94
C ALA A 12 -32.31 -11.46 1.82
N PHE A 13 -33.22 -10.83 1.07
CA PHE A 13 -32.86 -9.84 0.05
C PHE A 13 -32.20 -8.59 0.63
N THR A 14 -32.67 -8.12 1.78
CA THR A 14 -32.10 -6.96 2.47
C THR A 14 -30.69 -7.25 2.98
N GLU A 15 -30.48 -8.43 3.58
CA GLU A 15 -29.15 -8.88 4.00
C GLU A 15 -28.20 -9.06 2.81
N LEU A 16 -28.70 -9.58 1.69
CA LEU A 16 -27.90 -9.79 0.48
C LEU A 16 -27.50 -8.45 -0.15
N GLN A 17 -28.41 -7.46 -0.19
CA GLN A 17 -28.05 -6.10 -0.61
C GLN A 17 -26.98 -5.48 0.31
N ALA A 18 -27.11 -5.63 1.63
CA ALA A 18 -26.12 -5.14 2.57
C ALA A 18 -24.74 -5.78 2.33
N LYS A 19 -24.69 -7.10 2.09
CA LYS A 19 -23.44 -7.82 1.77
C LYS A 19 -22.82 -7.37 0.45
N VAL A 20 -23.63 -7.10 -0.58
CA VAL A 20 -23.14 -6.58 -1.87
C VAL A 20 -22.51 -5.20 -1.69
N ILE A 21 -23.15 -4.30 -0.93
CA ILE A 21 -22.63 -2.96 -0.65
C ILE A 21 -21.30 -3.03 0.11
N ASP A 22 -21.23 -3.83 1.18
CA ASP A 22 -20.01 -4.00 1.98
C ASP A 22 -18.85 -4.56 1.14
N THR A 23 -19.15 -5.56 0.30
CA THR A 23 -18.14 -6.14 -0.60
C THR A 23 -17.64 -5.11 -1.61
N GLN A 24 -18.53 -4.32 -2.22
CA GLN A 24 -18.14 -3.26 -3.15
C GLN A 24 -17.28 -2.18 -2.50
N GLN A 25 -17.57 -1.82 -1.24
CA GLN A 25 -16.75 -0.86 -0.49
C GLN A 25 -15.35 -1.42 -0.23
N LYS A 26 -15.26 -2.69 0.19
CA LYS A 26 -13.98 -3.37 0.42
C LYS A 26 -13.13 -3.48 -0.85
N VAL A 27 -13.75 -3.76 -1.99
CA VAL A 27 -13.07 -3.79 -3.30
C VAL A 27 -12.46 -2.42 -3.61
N LYS A 28 -13.23 -1.33 -3.46
CA LYS A 28 -12.71 0.03 -3.70
C LYS A 28 -11.54 0.39 -2.78
N LEU A 29 -11.60 -0.03 -1.50
CA LEU A 29 -10.49 0.19 -0.57
C LEU A 29 -9.23 -0.59 -0.98
N ALA A 30 -9.40 -1.84 -1.44
CA ALA A 30 -8.30 -2.64 -1.95
C ALA A 30 -7.68 -1.99 -3.21
N ASP A 31 -8.48 -1.48 -4.13
CA ASP A 31 -8.00 -0.77 -5.33
C ASP A 31 -7.14 0.45 -4.97
N ILE A 32 -7.58 1.24 -3.99
CA ILE A 32 -6.83 2.40 -3.49
C ILE A 32 -5.49 1.97 -2.86
N GLN A 33 -5.50 0.90 -2.06
CA GLN A 33 -4.28 0.37 -1.45
C GLN A 33 -3.29 -0.13 -2.52
N ILE A 34 -3.78 -0.79 -3.56
CA ILE A 34 -2.96 -1.25 -4.70
C ILE A 34 -2.33 -0.05 -5.41
N GLU A 35 -3.10 1.01 -5.67
CA GLU A 35 -2.55 2.21 -6.31
C GLU A 35 -1.47 2.87 -5.44
N GLN A 36 -1.69 2.95 -4.12
CA GLN A 36 -0.72 3.50 -3.19
C GLN A 36 0.58 2.69 -3.14
N LEU A 37 0.48 1.35 -3.09
CA LEU A 37 1.63 0.45 -3.14
C LEU A 37 2.40 0.60 -4.45
N ASN A 38 1.70 0.65 -5.58
CA ASN A 38 2.31 0.86 -6.90
C ASN A 38 3.08 2.19 -6.98
N ARG A 39 2.53 3.28 -6.41
CA ARG A 39 3.22 4.57 -6.36
C ARG A 39 4.47 4.51 -5.47
N THR A 40 4.35 3.89 -4.30
CA THR A 40 5.48 3.73 -3.36
C THR A 40 6.60 2.89 -3.96
N LYS A 41 6.27 1.80 -4.65
CA LYS A 41 7.23 0.95 -5.36
C LYS A 41 7.97 1.71 -6.46
N LYS A 42 7.25 2.47 -7.29
CA LYS A 42 7.86 3.32 -8.32
C LYS A 42 8.81 4.35 -7.71
N HIS A 43 8.38 5.02 -6.64
CA HIS A 43 9.22 5.98 -5.93
C HIS A 43 10.48 5.32 -5.37
N ALA A 44 10.36 4.18 -4.69
CA ALA A 44 11.49 3.43 -4.15
C ALA A 44 12.49 3.02 -5.25
N HIS A 45 11.99 2.54 -6.39
CA HIS A 45 12.83 2.16 -7.52
C HIS A 45 13.58 3.37 -8.12
N LEU A 46 12.90 4.51 -8.27
CA LEU A 46 13.54 5.74 -8.77
C LEU A 46 14.65 6.20 -7.83
N THR A 47 14.37 6.25 -6.52
CA THR A 47 15.35 6.63 -5.50
C THR A 47 16.54 5.67 -5.48
N ASP A 48 16.32 4.36 -5.60
CA ASP A 48 17.40 3.37 -5.68
C ASP A 48 18.26 3.59 -6.94
N THR A 49 17.63 3.84 -8.08
CA THR A 49 18.33 4.10 -9.34
C THR A 49 19.20 5.35 -9.25
N GLU A 50 18.66 6.46 -8.73
CA GLU A 50 19.41 7.72 -8.55
C GLU A 50 20.60 7.54 -7.59
N ILE A 51 20.40 6.77 -6.50
CA ILE A 51 21.46 6.46 -5.53
C ILE A 51 22.55 5.60 -6.17
N MET A 52 22.19 4.60 -6.97
CA MET A 52 23.16 3.76 -7.69
C MET A 52 23.96 4.51 -8.76
N THR A 53 23.46 5.65 -9.27
CA THR A 53 24.19 6.49 -10.23
C THR A 53 25.22 7.43 -9.60
N LEU A 54 25.17 7.62 -8.27
CA LEU A 54 26.12 8.46 -7.55
C LEU A 54 27.43 7.67 -7.29
N VAL A 55 28.55 8.36 -7.14
CA VAL A 55 29.85 7.74 -6.81
C VAL A 55 29.87 7.33 -5.33
N ASP A 56 30.42 6.14 -5.02
CA ASP A 56 30.44 5.48 -3.70
C ASP A 56 30.94 6.33 -2.51
N GLU A 57 31.62 7.46 -2.76
CA GLU A 57 32.13 8.39 -1.73
C GLU A 57 31.26 9.64 -1.51
N THR A 58 30.09 9.71 -2.15
CA THR A 58 29.21 10.88 -1.99
C THR A 58 28.58 10.88 -0.59
N ASN A 59 28.74 11.98 0.16
CA ASN A 59 28.11 12.17 1.46
C ASN A 59 26.58 12.04 1.35
N MET A 60 26.04 10.89 1.75
CA MET A 60 24.61 10.63 1.75
C MET A 60 23.98 10.96 3.09
N TYR A 61 22.76 11.48 3.01
CA TYR A 61 22.00 11.88 4.17
C TYR A 61 20.58 11.31 4.09
N GLU A 62 20.23 10.43 5.02
CA GLU A 62 18.89 9.86 5.13
C GLU A 62 18.02 10.79 5.98
N GLY A 63 16.91 11.25 5.41
CA GLY A 63 15.89 12.01 6.12
C GLY A 63 15.02 11.07 6.95
N VAL A 64 15.15 11.12 8.28
CA VAL A 64 14.23 10.46 9.20
C VAL A 64 13.32 11.55 9.79
N GLY A 65 12.31 11.97 9.02
CA GLY A 65 11.47 13.12 9.37
C GLY A 65 12.22 14.44 9.19
N ARG A 66 12.29 15.27 10.25
CA ARG A 66 13.01 16.57 10.24
C ARG A 66 14.49 16.47 10.61
N ILE A 67 14.97 15.28 10.97
CA ILE A 67 16.35 15.03 11.37
C ILE A 67 17.08 14.34 10.21
N ARG A 68 18.27 14.84 9.90
CA ARG A 68 19.14 14.31 8.87
C ARG A 68 20.25 13.48 9.54
N LYS A 69 20.29 12.18 9.29
CA LYS A 69 21.44 11.34 9.69
C LYS A 69 22.37 11.17 8.51
N SER A 70 23.68 11.08 8.76
CA SER A 70 24.69 10.69 7.76
C SER A 70 24.95 9.18 7.88
N PRO A 71 24.22 8.33 7.14
CA PRO A 71 24.50 6.90 7.08
C PRO A 71 25.67 6.61 6.12
N THR A 72 26.25 5.42 6.26
CA THR A 72 27.16 4.86 5.25
C THR A 72 26.37 4.47 4.00
N TRP A 73 26.99 4.61 2.83
CA TRP A 73 26.45 4.25 1.51
C TRP A 73 25.79 2.87 1.50
N ASN A 74 26.52 1.84 1.97
CA ASN A 74 26.04 0.46 2.06
C ASN A 74 24.85 0.28 3.00
N GLY A 75 24.73 1.13 4.02
CA GLY A 75 23.61 1.11 4.96
C GLY A 75 22.31 1.60 4.31
N VAL A 76 22.39 2.66 3.50
CA VAL A 76 21.25 3.20 2.74
C VAL A 76 20.76 2.19 1.71
N LEU A 77 21.68 1.62 0.94
CA LEU A 77 21.38 0.66 -0.13
C LEU A 77 20.69 -0.62 0.41
N ARG A 78 21.17 -1.15 1.55
CA ARG A 78 20.55 -2.31 2.20
C ARG A 78 19.12 -1.99 2.66
N LYS A 79 18.90 -0.81 3.23
CA LYS A 79 17.57 -0.37 3.68
C LYS A 79 16.61 -0.15 2.52
N LEU A 80 17.07 0.46 1.43
CA LEU A 80 16.27 0.66 0.22
C LEU A 80 15.84 -0.68 -0.38
N LYS A 81 16.74 -1.66 -0.47
CA LYS A 81 16.38 -3.03 -0.86
C LYS A 81 15.30 -3.61 0.04
N THR A 82 15.47 -3.55 1.36
CA THR A 82 14.44 -4.06 2.28
C THR A 82 13.11 -3.29 2.21
N THR A 83 13.12 -2.02 1.81
CA THR A 83 11.91 -1.21 1.66
C THR A 83 11.21 -1.53 0.34
N SER A 84 11.97 -1.72 -0.73
CA SER A 84 11.46 -2.19 -2.02
C SER A 84 10.92 -3.61 -1.97
N GLU A 85 11.49 -4.50 -1.16
CA GLU A 85 11.00 -5.87 -0.96
C GLU A 85 9.69 -5.92 -0.14
N LYS A 86 9.44 -4.90 0.69
CA LYS A 86 8.25 -4.79 1.54
C LYS A 86 7.08 -4.07 0.86
N CYS A 87 7.31 -3.41 -0.28
CA CYS A 87 6.29 -2.73 -1.09
C CYS A 87 5.79 -3.63 -2.22
#